data_AF-A0A922SP03-F1
#
_entry.id   AF-A0A922SP03-F1
#
_cell.length_a   1.000
_cell.length_b   1.000
_cell.length_c   1.000
_cell.angle_alpha   90.00
_cell.angle_beta   90.00
_cell.angle_gamma   90.00
#
_symmetry.space_group_name_H-M   'P 1'
#
loop_
_entity.id
_entity.type
_entity.pdbx_description
1 polymer ?
#
loop_
_entity_poly.entity_id
_entity_poly.type
_entity_poly.pdbx_seq_one_letter_code
_entity_poly.pdbx_strand_id
1 'polypeptide(L)'
;MKPGYVKANSNNLPRIDAIMLGVFFASNSGFCSSEFRNVKTTVSSRACYGDDAVSYVQVKRDGKFCIVKCKLCPEHKVHAKLYRCTLVLNEEDEVIESVQCEDCLTSHGGCKHAIAFLM
;
A
#
# COMPACT_ATOMS: atom_id res chain seq x y z
N MET A 1 -7.05 -15.61 7.98
CA MET A 1 -7.34 -15.11 6.61
C MET A 1 -8.80 -14.67 6.56
N LYS A 2 -9.14 -13.58 5.86
CA LYS A 2 -10.56 -13.24 5.62
C LYS A 2 -11.16 -14.20 4.57
N PRO A 3 -12.45 -14.55 4.63
CA PRO A 3 -13.09 -15.41 3.63
C PRO A 3 -12.98 -14.77 2.23
N GLY A 4 -12.59 -15.55 1.23
CA GLY A 4 -12.36 -15.09 -0.14
C GLY A 4 -10.99 -14.43 -0.39
N TYR A 5 -10.12 -14.34 0.61
CA TYR A 5 -8.75 -13.84 0.45
C TYR A 5 -7.76 -15.00 0.42
N VAL A 6 -6.84 -14.96 -0.53
CA VAL A 6 -5.72 -15.91 -0.65
C VAL A 6 -4.43 -15.26 -0.17
N LYS A 7 -3.48 -16.05 0.34
CA LYS A 7 -2.15 -15.55 0.69
C LYS A 7 -1.47 -15.03 -0.58
N ALA A 8 -0.89 -13.84 -0.52
CA ALA A 8 -0.17 -13.31 -1.66
C ALA A 8 1.14 -14.08 -1.91
N ASN A 9 1.50 -14.23 -3.18
CA ASN A 9 2.75 -14.75 -3.68
C ASN A 9 3.14 -13.94 -4.92
N SER A 10 4.37 -14.12 -5.42
CA SER A 10 4.87 -13.37 -6.58
C SER A 10 4.05 -13.58 -7.87
N ASN A 11 3.20 -14.61 -7.93
CA ASN A 11 2.38 -14.95 -9.09
C ASN A 11 0.94 -14.42 -9.01
N ASN A 12 0.48 -13.97 -7.84
CA ASN A 12 -0.91 -13.54 -7.64
C ASN A 12 -1.05 -12.06 -7.22
N LEU A 13 0.08 -11.38 -7.04
CA LEU A 13 0.10 -9.93 -6.82
C LEU A 13 -0.25 -9.17 -8.11
N PRO A 14 -1.03 -8.08 -8.01
CA PRO A 14 -1.28 -7.20 -9.14
C PRO A 14 0.03 -6.51 -9.56
N ARG A 15 0.19 -6.29 -10.86
CA ARG A 15 1.31 -5.48 -11.37
C ARG A 15 0.93 -4.01 -11.17
N ILE A 16 1.80 -3.27 -10.49
CA ILE A 16 1.67 -1.83 -10.32
C ILE A 16 2.77 -1.18 -11.16
N ASP A 17 2.39 -0.36 -12.12
CA ASP A 17 3.34 0.36 -12.97
C ASP A 17 3.58 1.80 -12.45
N ALA A 18 4.72 2.37 -12.83
CA ALA A 18 5.07 3.75 -12.50
C ALA A 18 4.04 4.75 -13.04
N ILE A 19 3.39 4.44 -14.17
CA ILE A 19 2.30 5.25 -14.72
C ILE A 19 1.07 5.20 -13.81
N MET A 20 0.68 4.03 -13.31
CA MET A 20 -0.48 3.89 -12.40
C MET A 20 -0.25 4.68 -11.11
N LEU A 21 0.97 4.60 -10.56
CA LEU A 21 1.39 5.40 -9.41
C LEU A 21 1.32 6.90 -9.72
N GLY A 22 1.84 7.32 -10.87
CA GLY A 22 1.81 8.71 -11.32
C GLY A 22 0.38 9.27 -11.44
N VAL A 23 -0.52 8.51 -12.07
CA VAL A 23 -1.94 8.88 -12.18
C VAL A 23 -2.61 8.94 -10.80
N PHE A 24 -2.33 7.98 -9.93
CA PHE A 24 -2.87 7.97 -8.58
C PHE A 24 -2.43 9.19 -7.76
N PHE A 25 -1.14 9.52 -7.78
CA PHE A 25 -0.60 10.69 -7.07
C PHE A 25 -1.07 12.02 -7.67
N ALA A 26 -1.29 12.08 -8.99
CA ALA A 26 -1.83 13.26 -9.66
C ALA A 26 -3.31 13.49 -9.32
N SER A 27 -4.11 12.42 -9.29
CA SER A 27 -5.55 12.48 -9.03
C SER A 27 -5.90 12.62 -7.54
N ASN A 28 -4.98 12.28 -6.63
CA ASN A 28 -5.24 12.31 -5.19
C ASN A 28 -4.46 13.42 -4.48
N SER A 29 -5.08 14.59 -4.37
CA SER A 29 -4.49 15.81 -3.78
C SER A 29 -3.98 15.63 -2.33
N GLY A 30 -4.52 14.65 -1.58
CA GLY A 30 -4.06 14.27 -0.24
C GLY A 30 -2.69 13.57 -0.19
N PHE A 31 -2.16 13.16 -1.35
CA PHE A 31 -0.80 12.60 -1.49
C PHE A 31 0.17 13.56 -2.20
N CYS A 32 -0.35 14.70 -2.68
CA CYS A 32 0.38 15.72 -3.44
C CYS A 32 0.97 16.83 -2.55
N SER A 33 1.01 16.63 -1.22
CA SER A 33 1.70 17.54 -0.31
C SER A 33 3.22 17.40 -0.44
N SER A 34 3.93 18.53 -0.38
CA SER A 34 5.39 18.67 -0.51
C SER A 34 6.22 17.74 0.42
N GLU A 35 5.63 17.23 1.50
CA GLU A 35 6.25 16.23 2.39
C GLU A 35 6.49 14.85 1.73
N PHE A 36 5.76 14.54 0.67
CA PHE A 36 5.87 13.28 -0.07
C PHE A 36 6.82 13.33 -1.25
N ARG A 37 7.13 14.54 -1.74
CA ARG A 37 7.94 14.71 -2.96
C ARG A 37 9.41 14.39 -2.78
N ASN A 38 9.97 14.41 -1.56
CA ASN A 38 11.42 14.20 -1.40
C ASN A 38 11.88 13.51 -0.09
N VAL A 39 11.07 13.45 0.97
CA VAL A 39 11.54 12.99 2.29
C VAL A 39 11.06 11.59 2.65
N LYS A 40 9.82 11.23 2.31
CA LYS A 40 9.20 9.93 2.69
C LYS A 40 9.43 8.81 1.67
N THR A 41 9.68 9.16 0.40
CA THR A 41 10.10 8.21 -0.64
C THR A 41 11.47 7.62 -0.28
N THR A 42 12.46 8.46 0.03
CA THR A 42 13.82 8.05 0.38
C THR A 42 13.89 7.17 1.65
N VAL A 43 13.00 7.37 2.63
CA VAL A 43 12.93 6.56 3.86
C VAL A 43 12.24 5.22 3.64
N SER A 44 11.20 5.17 2.79
CA SER A 44 10.46 3.92 2.52
C SER A 44 11.10 3.07 1.42
N SER A 45 11.91 3.66 0.54
CA SER A 45 12.71 2.98 -0.50
C SER A 45 14.05 2.44 0.02
N ARG A 46 14.36 2.55 1.33
CA ARG A 46 15.51 1.84 1.89
C ARG A 46 15.24 0.35 1.72
N ALA A 47 16.14 -0.35 1.01
CA ALA A 47 16.01 -1.76 0.63
C ALA A 47 15.76 -2.73 1.81
N CYS A 48 15.91 -2.28 3.07
CA CYS A 48 15.61 -3.05 4.28
C CYS A 48 14.24 -2.75 4.93
N TYR A 49 13.49 -1.74 4.48
CA TYR A 49 12.19 -1.37 5.10
C TYR A 49 11.02 -2.16 4.51
N GLY A 50 11.01 -2.41 3.19
CA GLY A 50 9.92 -3.12 2.52
C GLY A 50 9.83 -4.61 2.89
N ASP A 51 10.99 -5.27 3.08
CA ASP A 51 11.05 -6.73 3.26
C ASP A 51 10.84 -7.16 4.72
N ASP A 52 11.40 -6.42 5.70
CA ASP A 52 11.30 -6.75 7.14
C ASP A 52 9.98 -6.27 7.77
N ALA A 53 9.32 -5.26 7.17
CA ALA A 53 8.07 -4.69 7.70
C ALA A 53 6.81 -5.46 7.28
N VAL A 54 6.81 -6.14 6.14
CA VAL A 54 5.58 -6.76 5.59
C VAL A 54 5.41 -8.18 6.14
N SER A 55 4.71 -8.31 7.26
CA SER A 55 4.49 -9.60 7.92
C SER A 55 3.56 -10.55 7.15
N TYR A 56 2.49 -10.01 6.53
CA TYR A 56 1.47 -10.82 5.89
C TYR A 56 0.68 -10.01 4.85
N VAL A 57 0.62 -10.54 3.62
CA VAL A 57 -0.15 -9.98 2.52
C VAL A 57 -1.19 -11.00 2.06
N GLN A 58 -2.40 -10.52 1.82
CA GLN A 58 -3.50 -11.30 1.27
C GLN A 58 -4.15 -10.54 0.12
N VAL A 59 -4.54 -11.25 -0.92
CA VAL A 59 -5.18 -10.71 -2.11
C VAL A 59 -6.55 -11.35 -2.29
N LYS A 60 -7.51 -10.55 -2.72
CA LYS A 60 -8.83 -11.02 -3.18
C LYS A 60 -9.09 -10.36 -4.52
N ARG A 61 -9.44 -11.16 -5.53
CA ARG A 61 -9.93 -10.65 -6.81
C ARG A 61 -11.45 -10.76 -6.81
N ASP A 62 -12.12 -9.68 -7.13
CA ASP A 62 -13.58 -9.54 -7.16
C ASP A 62 -13.95 -8.97 -8.54
N GLY A 63 -14.03 -9.87 -9.53
CA GLY A 63 -14.19 -9.49 -10.94
C GLY A 63 -12.99 -8.68 -11.43
N LYS A 64 -13.24 -7.40 -11.73
CA LYS A 64 -12.24 -6.45 -12.22
C LYS A 64 -11.41 -5.78 -11.13
N PHE A 65 -11.82 -5.91 -9.88
CA PHE A 65 -11.13 -5.27 -8.77
C PHE A 65 -10.20 -6.24 -8.06
N CYS A 66 -8.95 -5.83 -7.86
CA CYS A 66 -7.97 -6.53 -7.06
C CYS A 66 -7.79 -5.80 -5.72
N ILE A 67 -8.19 -6.47 -4.64
CA ILE A 67 -8.12 -5.97 -3.28
C ILE A 67 -6.94 -6.63 -2.58
N VAL A 68 -5.88 -5.86 -2.33
CA VAL A 68 -4.71 -6.32 -1.60
C VAL A 68 -4.74 -5.76 -0.19
N LYS A 69 -4.56 -6.62 0.81
CA LYS A 69 -4.44 -6.22 2.21
C LYS A 69 -3.12 -6.67 2.77
N CYS A 70 -2.42 -5.77 3.45
CA CYS A 70 -1.15 -6.08 4.10
C CYS A 70 -1.18 -5.70 5.59
N LYS A 71 -0.26 -6.34 6.32
CA LYS A 71 0.08 -5.99 7.70
C LYS A 71 1.54 -5.56 7.78
N LEU A 72 1.75 -4.30 8.15
CA LEU A 72 3.05 -3.65 8.25
C LEU A 72 3.47 -3.54 9.72
N CYS A 73 4.69 -3.94 10.03
CA CYS A 73 5.36 -3.74 11.30
C CYS A 73 6.20 -2.46 11.24
N PRO A 74 6.09 -1.52 12.19
CA PRO A 74 7.00 -0.39 12.24
C PRO A 74 8.43 -0.84 12.62
N GLU A 75 9.43 -0.26 11.95
CA GLU A 75 10.87 -0.52 12.11
C GLU A 75 11.36 -0.35 13.57
N HIS A 76 10.70 0.48 14.37
CA HIS A 76 11.00 0.60 15.79
C HIS A 76 10.13 -0.38 16.60
N LYS A 77 10.74 -1.49 17.04
CA LYS A 77 10.20 -2.53 17.96
C LYS A 77 9.73 -2.01 19.35
N VAL A 78 9.37 -0.73 19.47
CA VAL A 78 8.96 -0.08 20.72
C VAL A 78 7.44 -0.13 20.92
N HIS A 79 6.66 -0.36 19.86
CA HIS A 79 5.22 -0.60 19.99
C HIS A 79 4.77 -1.69 19.02
N ALA A 80 4.35 -2.84 19.55
CA ALA A 80 3.99 -4.06 18.82
C ALA A 80 2.70 -3.95 17.97
N LYS A 81 2.38 -2.76 17.46
CA LYS A 81 1.15 -2.51 16.71
C LYS A 81 1.37 -2.73 15.22
N LEU A 82 0.65 -3.69 14.67
CA LEU A 82 0.63 -3.99 13.24
C LEU A 82 -0.32 -3.01 12.52
N TYR A 83 0.22 -2.21 11.60
CA TYR A 83 -0.58 -1.34 10.74
C TYR A 83 -1.24 -2.18 9.65
N ARG A 84 -2.53 -1.95 9.41
CA ARG A 84 -3.28 -2.60 8.33
C ARG A 84 -3.48 -1.62 7.20
N CYS A 85 -3.04 -1.99 6.00
CA CYS A 85 -3.32 -1.24 4.80
C CYS A 85 -4.13 -2.09 3.82
N THR A 86 -5.05 -1.42 3.13
CA THR A 86 -5.86 -1.99 2.05
C THR A 86 -5.64 -1.16 0.79
N LEU A 87 -5.29 -1.83 -0.29
CA LEU A 87 -5.17 -1.30 -1.63
C LEU A 87 -6.28 -1.91 -2.49
N VAL A 88 -6.95 -1.07 -3.26
CA VAL A 88 -7.94 -1.47 -4.26
C VAL A 88 -7.43 -1.00 -5.61
N LEU A 89 -7.22 -1.94 -6.52
CA LEU A 89 -6.88 -1.67 -7.91
C LEU A 89 -8.01 -2.13 -8.83
N ASN A 90 -8.16 -1.43 -9.94
CA ASN A 90 -8.92 -1.90 -11.08
C ASN A 90 -7.94 -2.52 -12.09
N GLU A 91 -8.02 -3.84 -12.29
CA GLU A 91 -7.14 -4.58 -13.20
C GLU A 91 -7.52 -4.36 -14.67
N GLU A 92 -8.75 -3.94 -14.99
CA GLU A 92 -9.18 -3.65 -16.38
C GLU A 92 -8.68 -2.28 -16.85
N ASP A 93 -8.85 -1.25 -16.01
CA ASP A 93 -8.43 0.11 -16.32
C ASP A 93 -6.98 0.40 -15.93
N GLU A 94 -6.30 -0.56 -15.29
CA GLU A 94 -4.91 -0.39 -14.82
C GLU A 94 -4.74 0.85 -13.92
N VAL A 95 -5.68 1.07 -13.00
CA VAL A 95 -5.73 2.24 -12.12
C VAL A 95 -5.82 1.82 -10.65
N ILE A 96 -5.10 2.54 -9.80
CA ILE A 96 -5.25 2.44 -8.34
C ILE A 96 -6.48 3.27 -7.94
N GLU A 97 -7.52 2.60 -7.45
CA GLU A 97 -8.75 3.26 -7.01
C GLU A 97 -8.56 3.92 -5.65
N SER A 98 -7.95 3.20 -4.70
CA SER A 98 -7.77 3.71 -3.35
C SER A 98 -6.70 2.95 -2.57
N VAL A 99 -5.97 3.69 -1.73
CA VAL A 99 -5.11 3.11 -0.70
C VAL A 99 -5.50 3.71 0.65
N GLN A 100 -5.78 2.84 1.63
CA GLN A 100 -6.24 3.24 2.95
C GLN A 100 -5.43 2.52 4.03
N CYS A 101 -5.03 3.26 5.05
CA CYS A 101 -4.42 2.69 6.26
C CYS A 101 -5.44 2.74 7.40
N GLU A 102 -5.88 1.58 7.87
CA GLU A 102 -6.93 1.46 8.90
C GLU A 102 -6.44 1.83 10.32
N ASP A 103 -5.13 1.93 10.52
CA ASP A 103 -4.51 2.03 11.83
C ASP A 103 -3.75 3.36 12.06
N CYS A 104 -3.89 4.31 11.14
CA CYS A 104 -3.26 5.63 11.20
C CYS A 104 -4.31 6.73 11.35
N LEU A 105 -4.01 7.81 12.09
CA LEU A 105 -4.91 8.97 12.22
C LEU A 105 -5.21 9.65 10.88
N THR A 106 -4.28 9.52 9.91
CA THR A 106 -4.43 10.05 8.54
C THR A 106 -4.83 8.93 7.58
N SER A 107 -5.83 8.11 7.94
CA SER A 107 -6.36 6.99 7.11
C SER A 107 -6.76 7.40 5.70
N HIS A 108 -7.18 8.65 5.51
CA HIS A 108 -7.75 9.18 4.27
C HIS A 108 -6.77 9.98 3.39
N GLY A 109 -5.50 10.16 3.78
CA GLY A 109 -4.56 10.93 2.97
C GLY A 109 -3.12 10.74 3.37
N GLY A 110 -2.24 10.45 2.40
CA GLY A 110 -0.80 10.61 2.54
C GLY A 110 -0.21 10.12 3.86
N CYS A 111 -0.41 8.86 4.23
CA CYS A 111 0.32 8.27 5.37
C CYS A 111 1.56 7.54 4.87
N LYS A 112 2.64 7.53 5.67
CA LYS A 112 3.91 6.87 5.29
C LYS A 112 3.72 5.36 5.00
N HIS A 113 2.79 4.72 5.68
CA HIS A 113 2.51 3.28 5.54
C HIS A 113 1.83 2.94 4.21
N ALA A 114 0.91 3.79 3.75
CA ALA A 114 0.27 3.62 2.45
C ALA A 114 1.27 3.79 1.30
N ILE A 115 2.22 4.73 1.44
CA ILE A 115 3.26 4.92 0.42
C ILE A 115 4.26 3.78 0.44
N ALA A 116 4.72 3.36 1.63
CA ALA A 116 5.60 2.20 1.77
C ALA A 116 4.97 0.90 1.27
N PHE A 117 3.65 0.84 1.13
CA PHE A 117 2.95 -0.31 0.56
C PHE A 117 2.83 -0.24 -0.98
N LEU A 118 2.93 0.96 -1.55
CA LEU A 118 2.84 1.20 -2.99
C LEU A 118 4.20 1.14 -3.70
N MET A 119 5.31 1.20 -2.95
CA MET A 119 6.69 1.10 -3.43
C MET A 119 7.27 -0.27 -3.13
#